data_AF-A0A7C8ZTK2-F1
#
_entry.id   AF-A0A7C8ZTK2-F1
#
_cell.length_a   1.000
_cell.length_b   1.000
_cell.length_c   1.000
_cell.angle_alpha   90.00
_cell.angle_beta   90.00
_cell.angle_gamma   90.00
#
_symmetry.space_group_name_H-M   'P 1'
#
loop_
_entity.id
_entity.type
_entity.pdbx_description
1 polymer ?
#
loop_
_entity_poly.entity_id
_entity_poly.type
_entity_poly.pdbx_seq_one_letter_code
_entity_poly.pdbx_strand_id
1 'polypeptide(L)'
;MEKVGKEGVITVSIWYDSVPHPKLVHYKKDQHWVVKSNDDFIFPGGSTQFKEGVQNYINFIEKAMPEINWGQNIRVILDVGCGVASFGGHLLDKKVLTVSFAPKDEHEAQIQFALERGIPSTLSVTGTQNNVYEANLDDLAVFTGTGVRHSHLDLKRIL
;
A
#
# COMPACT_ATOMS: atom_id res chain seq x y z
N MET A 1 -15.11 -0.31 8.87
CA MET A 1 -15.75 -1.61 9.16
C MET A 1 -15.22 -2.60 8.14
N GLU A 2 -14.71 -3.73 8.58
CA GLU A 2 -14.20 -4.78 7.71
C GLU A 2 -15.34 -5.38 6.89
N LYS A 3 -15.31 -5.26 5.55
CA LYS A 3 -16.28 -5.91 4.67
C LYS A 3 -15.54 -6.93 3.82
N VAL A 4 -15.93 -8.20 3.95
CA VAL A 4 -15.41 -9.29 3.13
C VAL A 4 -15.88 -9.06 1.69
N GLY A 5 -14.92 -8.78 0.79
CA GLY A 5 -15.18 -8.68 -0.64
C GLY A 5 -15.56 -10.03 -1.24
N LYS A 6 -16.07 -10.04 -2.48
CA LYS A 6 -16.57 -11.23 -3.19
C LYS A 6 -15.58 -12.38 -3.36
N GLU A 7 -14.30 -12.20 -3.01
CA GLU A 7 -13.23 -13.19 -3.15
C GLU A 7 -12.53 -13.52 -1.82
N GLY A 8 -13.12 -13.19 -0.67
CA GLY A 8 -12.51 -13.45 0.63
C GLY A 8 -11.35 -12.51 0.99
N VAL A 9 -11.07 -11.51 0.14
CA VAL A 9 -10.17 -10.40 0.44
C VAL A 9 -10.91 -9.40 1.33
N ILE A 10 -10.33 -9.09 2.48
CA ILE A 10 -10.84 -8.05 3.36
C ILE A 10 -10.58 -6.72 2.64
N THR A 11 -11.65 -6.12 2.13
CA THR A 11 -11.55 -4.79 1.55
C THR A 11 -11.88 -3.81 2.65
N VAL A 12 -10.85 -3.22 3.27
CA VAL A 12 -11.05 -2.18 4.29
C VAL A 12 -11.65 -0.95 3.61
N SER A 13 -12.96 -0.81 3.71
CA SER A 13 -13.70 0.37 3.27
C SER A 13 -13.74 1.42 4.39
N ILE A 14 -13.78 2.69 4.00
CA ILE A 14 -13.94 3.81 4.94
C ILE A 14 -15.20 4.58 4.60
N TRP A 15 -15.81 5.20 5.60
CA TRP A 15 -17.00 6.01 5.40
C TRP A 15 -16.64 7.32 4.69
N TYR A 16 -17.48 7.73 3.73
CA TYR A 16 -17.22 8.86 2.83
C TYR A 16 -16.95 10.17 3.58
N ASP A 17 -17.75 10.44 4.62
CA ASP A 17 -17.68 11.69 5.40
C ASP A 17 -16.53 11.70 6.42
N SER A 18 -15.80 10.60 6.61
CA SER A 18 -14.60 10.57 7.46
C SER A 18 -13.42 11.32 6.85
N VAL A 19 -13.46 11.66 5.55
CA VAL A 19 -12.33 12.31 4.85
C VAL A 19 -12.72 13.70 4.33
N PRO A 20 -12.12 14.79 4.85
CA PRO A 20 -12.51 16.16 4.50
C PRO A 20 -12.14 16.60 3.07
N HIS A 21 -11.41 15.77 2.30
CA HIS A 21 -10.87 16.14 0.98
C HIS A 21 -11.09 15.03 -0.09
N PRO A 22 -12.33 14.77 -0.53
CA PRO A 22 -12.65 13.67 -1.46
C PRO A 22 -12.15 13.90 -2.89
N LYS A 23 -11.47 15.01 -3.18
CA LYS A 23 -10.98 15.37 -4.52
C LYS A 23 -10.07 14.29 -5.13
N LEU A 24 -9.33 13.54 -4.31
CA LEU A 24 -8.49 12.42 -4.78
C LEU A 24 -9.29 11.40 -5.61
N VAL A 25 -10.54 11.15 -5.21
CA VAL A 25 -11.46 10.23 -5.90
C VAL A 25 -11.74 10.70 -7.32
N HIS A 26 -11.82 12.01 -7.53
CA HIS A 26 -12.04 12.58 -8.85
C HIS A 26 -10.75 12.59 -9.69
N TYR A 27 -9.61 12.97 -9.09
CA TYR A 27 -8.33 13.10 -9.79
C TYR A 27 -7.67 11.77 -10.16
N LYS A 28 -7.89 10.70 -9.37
CA LYS A 28 -7.24 9.39 -9.56
C LYS A 28 -8.23 8.27 -9.91
N LYS A 29 -9.43 8.62 -10.37
CA LYS A 29 -10.48 7.66 -10.78
C LYS A 29 -9.98 6.66 -11.82
N ASP A 30 -9.18 7.11 -12.79
CA ASP A 30 -8.73 6.30 -13.92
C ASP A 30 -7.70 5.24 -13.50
N GLN A 31 -7.09 5.41 -12.33
CA GLN A 31 -6.11 4.48 -11.77
C GLN A 31 -6.71 3.51 -10.74
N HIS A 32 -8.02 3.60 -10.49
CA HIS A 32 -8.73 2.76 -9.51
C HIS A 32 -8.08 2.76 -8.11
N TRP A 33 -7.55 3.90 -7.66
CA TRP A 33 -7.00 4.02 -6.30
C TRP A 33 -8.10 3.95 -5.24
N VAL A 34 -9.20 4.64 -5.51
CA VAL A 34 -10.37 4.72 -4.65
C VAL A 34 -11.62 4.86 -5.51
N VAL A 35 -12.67 4.14 -5.16
CA VAL A 35 -13.98 4.18 -5.81
C VAL A 35 -15.01 4.51 -4.75
N LYS A 36 -15.86 5.51 -5.01
CA LYS A 36 -17.02 5.76 -4.16
C LYS A 36 -18.10 4.72 -4.49
N SER A 37 -18.57 4.00 -3.48
CA SER A 37 -19.72 3.10 -3.58
C SER A 37 -20.70 3.45 -2.46
N ASN A 38 -21.83 4.06 -2.82
CA ASN A 38 -22.78 4.64 -1.88
C ASN A 38 -22.07 5.61 -0.90
N ASP A 39 -22.12 5.30 0.39
CA ASP A 39 -21.53 6.10 1.47
C ASP A 39 -20.13 5.62 1.88
N ASP A 40 -19.55 4.68 1.14
CA ASP A 40 -18.23 4.12 1.42
C ASP A 40 -17.23 4.45 0.30
N PHE A 41 -15.98 4.65 0.69
CA PHE A 41 -14.83 4.53 -0.20
C PHE A 41 -14.31 3.10 -0.20
N ILE A 42 -14.17 2.55 -1.40
CA ILE A 42 -13.62 1.22 -1.68
C ILE A 42 -12.24 1.39 -2.29
N PHE A 43 -11.29 0.56 -1.86
CA PHE A 43 -9.91 0.55 -2.35
C PHE A 43 -9.66 -0.77 -3.08
N PRO A 44 -9.90 -0.83 -4.40
CA PRO A 44 -9.81 -2.08 -5.16
C PRO A 44 -8.35 -2.52 -5.41
N GLY A 45 -7.36 -1.80 -4.85
CA GLY A 45 -5.95 -2.17 -4.98
C GLY A 45 -5.26 -1.64 -6.24
N GLY A 46 -5.92 -0.78 -7.01
CA GLY A 46 -5.27 -0.07 -8.11
C GLY A 46 -4.20 0.91 -7.59
N SER A 47 -3.15 1.11 -8.38
CA SER A 47 -2.21 2.21 -8.20
C SER A 47 -1.58 2.62 -9.54
N THR A 48 -0.73 3.66 -9.55
CA THR A 48 0.09 3.95 -10.75
C THR A 48 0.98 2.75 -11.11
N GLN A 49 1.38 1.96 -10.11
CA GLN A 49 2.25 0.79 -10.19
C GLN A 49 1.47 -0.51 -10.38
N PHE A 50 0.26 -0.59 -9.84
CA PHE A 50 -0.60 -1.78 -9.84
C PHE A 50 -1.76 -1.61 -10.82
N LYS A 51 -1.45 -1.54 -12.13
CA LYS A 51 -2.47 -1.43 -13.18
C LYS A 51 -3.43 -2.62 -13.20
N GLU A 52 -2.89 -3.81 -12.94
CA GLU A 52 -3.64 -5.07 -12.82
C GLU A 52 -4.11 -5.35 -11.37
N GLY A 53 -4.01 -4.36 -10.47
CA GLY A 53 -4.33 -4.52 -9.06
C GLY A 53 -3.19 -5.11 -8.21
N VAL A 54 -3.10 -4.68 -6.96
CA VAL A 54 -1.99 -5.04 -6.06
C VAL A 54 -1.99 -6.51 -5.66
N GLN A 55 -3.15 -7.17 -5.67
CA GLN A 55 -3.23 -8.61 -5.38
C GLN A 55 -2.41 -9.43 -6.39
N ASN A 56 -2.45 -9.06 -7.68
CA ASN A 56 -1.67 -9.74 -8.71
C ASN A 56 -0.16 -9.54 -8.48
N TYR A 57 0.25 -8.37 -7.99
CA TYR A 57 1.64 -8.11 -7.64
C TYR A 57 2.10 -8.92 -6.42
N ILE A 58 1.28 -9.01 -5.37
CA ILE A 58 1.55 -9.84 -4.19
C ILE A 58 1.69 -11.32 -4.59
N ASN A 59 0.76 -11.83 -5.41
CA ASN A 59 0.82 -13.21 -5.91
C ASN A 59 2.07 -13.47 -6.75
N PHE A 60 2.49 -12.50 -7.56
CA PHE A 60 3.74 -12.57 -8.33
C PHE A 60 4.95 -12.68 -7.41
N ILE A 61 5.02 -11.86 -6.36
CA ILE A 61 6.10 -11.91 -5.36
C ILE A 61 6.12 -13.26 -4.65
N GLU A 62 4.97 -13.76 -4.17
CA GLU A 62 4.89 -15.05 -3.47
C GLU A 62 5.38 -16.21 -4.37
N LYS A 63 5.11 -16.12 -5.68
CA LYS A 63 5.58 -17.12 -6.63
C LYS A 63 7.07 -17.00 -6.93
N ALA A 64 7.60 -15.78 -7.02
CA ALA A 64 8.99 -15.52 -7.34
C ALA A 64 9.93 -15.74 -6.14
N MET A 65 9.46 -15.42 -4.93
CA MET A 65 10.18 -15.45 -3.67
C MET A 65 9.33 -16.11 -2.57
N PRO A 66 9.07 -17.43 -2.65
CA PRO A 66 8.24 -18.14 -1.67
C PRO A 66 8.80 -18.04 -0.24
N GLU A 67 10.10 -17.79 -0.08
CA GLU A 67 10.77 -17.60 1.19
C GLU A 67 10.35 -16.34 1.94
N ILE A 68 9.66 -15.39 1.29
CA ILE A 68 9.08 -14.22 1.97
C ILE A 68 8.01 -14.63 2.97
N ASN A 69 7.20 -15.64 2.63
CA ASN A 69 6.19 -16.24 3.50
C ASN A 69 5.51 -15.22 4.44
N TRP A 70 4.66 -14.36 3.86
CA TRP A 70 4.06 -13.21 4.55
C TRP A 70 3.40 -13.61 5.87
N GLY A 71 3.65 -12.79 6.90
CA GLY A 71 3.14 -13.01 8.26
C GLY A 71 3.89 -14.07 9.06
N GLN A 72 4.83 -14.79 8.43
CA GLN A 72 5.70 -15.76 9.09
C GLN A 72 7.15 -15.29 9.07
N ASN A 73 7.74 -15.20 7.88
CA ASN A 73 9.13 -14.77 7.72
C ASN A 73 9.20 -13.26 7.63
N ILE A 74 8.41 -12.62 6.77
CA ILE A 74 8.26 -11.16 6.74
C ILE A 74 6.99 -10.75 7.48
N ARG A 75 7.15 -10.01 8.58
CA ARG A 75 6.05 -9.56 9.44
C ARG A 75 5.90 -8.05 9.47
N VAL A 76 6.93 -7.31 9.07
CA VAL A 76 6.92 -5.86 8.97
C VAL A 76 7.36 -5.43 7.58
N ILE A 77 6.65 -4.46 7.01
CA ILE A 77 7.06 -3.79 5.78
C ILE A 77 7.15 -2.30 5.97
N LEU A 78 8.23 -1.75 5.43
CA LEU A 78 8.34 -0.33 5.16
C LEU A 78 7.88 -0.02 3.73
N ASP A 79 6.70 0.58 3.57
CA ASP A 79 6.09 0.90 2.27
C ASP A 79 6.37 2.36 1.90
N VAL A 80 7.44 2.58 1.14
CA VAL A 80 7.90 3.91 0.73
C VAL A 80 7.31 4.30 -0.61
N GLY A 81 6.66 5.46 -0.68
CA GLY A 81 5.93 5.90 -1.87
C GLY A 81 4.52 5.30 -1.98
N CYS A 82 3.90 4.98 -0.84
CA CYS A 82 2.71 4.16 -0.72
C CYS A 82 1.41 4.73 -1.33
N GLY A 83 1.35 6.03 -1.62
CA GLY A 83 0.12 6.73 -1.99
C GLY A 83 -0.97 6.53 -0.92
N VAL A 84 -2.07 5.87 -1.28
CA VAL A 84 -3.19 5.52 -0.37
C VAL A 84 -2.98 4.19 0.40
N ALA A 85 -1.76 3.66 0.41
CA ALA A 85 -1.37 2.41 1.07
C ALA A 85 -2.15 1.18 0.56
N SER A 86 -2.28 1.03 -0.76
CA SER A 86 -2.94 -0.13 -1.37
C SER A 86 -2.19 -1.43 -1.05
N PHE A 87 -0.85 -1.43 -1.10
CA PHE A 87 -0.01 -2.58 -0.80
C PHE A 87 -0.12 -3.00 0.66
N GLY A 88 0.13 -2.07 1.59
CA GLY A 88 -0.03 -2.34 3.01
C GLY A 88 -1.42 -2.83 3.38
N GLY A 89 -2.47 -2.26 2.77
CA GLY A 89 -3.84 -2.68 3.03
C GLY A 89 -4.16 -4.12 2.64
N HIS A 90 -3.56 -4.66 1.57
CA HIS A 90 -3.77 -6.06 1.17
C HIS A 90 -2.91 -7.04 1.96
N LEU A 91 -1.87 -6.55 2.62
CA LEU A 91 -1.00 -7.36 3.46
C LEU A 91 -1.51 -7.50 4.90
N LEU A 92 -2.51 -6.71 5.30
CA LEU A 92 -3.21 -6.85 6.58
C LEU A 92 -3.79 -8.27 6.74
N ASP A 93 -4.41 -8.81 5.69
CA ASP A 93 -5.00 -10.16 5.64
C ASP A 93 -3.96 -11.26 5.84
N LYS A 94 -2.72 -10.94 5.46
CA LYS A 94 -1.55 -11.80 5.60
C LYS A 94 -0.81 -11.58 6.92
N LYS A 95 -1.38 -10.82 7.85
CA LYS A 95 -0.83 -10.51 9.19
C LYS A 95 0.54 -9.82 9.13
N VAL A 96 0.73 -8.96 8.13
CA VAL A 96 1.94 -8.15 8.00
C VAL A 96 1.63 -6.71 8.39
N LEU A 97 2.38 -6.18 9.35
CA LEU A 97 2.33 -4.78 9.72
C LEU A 97 3.01 -3.94 8.64
N THR A 98 2.32 -2.96 8.09
CA THR A 98 2.91 -2.04 7.11
C THR A 98 2.99 -0.64 7.70
N VAL A 99 4.18 -0.03 7.62
CA VAL A 99 4.41 1.37 7.95
C VAL A 99 4.66 2.13 6.65
N SER A 100 3.77 3.07 6.35
CA SER A 100 3.66 3.70 5.03
C SER A 100 4.20 5.13 5.03
N PHE A 101 5.03 5.44 4.04
CA PHE A 101 5.56 6.78 3.81
C PHE A 101 4.99 7.35 2.51
N ALA A 102 4.04 8.26 2.62
CA ALA A 102 3.44 8.92 1.47
C ALA A 102 4.30 10.11 1.04
N PRO A 103 4.52 10.31 -0.27
CA PRO A 103 5.19 11.51 -0.75
C PRO A 103 4.35 12.73 -0.38
N LYS A 104 5.03 13.84 -0.06
CA LYS A 104 4.37 15.14 0.07
C LYS A 104 3.96 15.63 -1.32
N ASP A 105 2.76 15.23 -1.74
CA ASP A 105 2.13 15.67 -2.98
C ASP A 105 1.00 16.67 -2.66
N GLU A 106 0.46 17.35 -3.67
CA GLU A 106 -0.67 18.29 -3.54
C GLU A 106 -2.00 17.62 -3.09
N HIS A 107 -1.95 16.31 -2.85
CA HIS A 107 -3.08 15.46 -2.53
C HIS A 107 -3.06 15.06 -1.04
N GLU A 108 -3.38 16.00 -0.17
CA GLU A 108 -3.36 15.85 1.31
C GLU A 108 -4.19 14.64 1.83
N ALA A 109 -5.17 14.18 1.06
CA ALA A 109 -6.06 13.09 1.47
C ALA A 109 -5.36 11.71 1.56
N GLN A 110 -4.18 11.51 0.96
CA GLN A 110 -3.53 10.18 0.87
C GLN A 110 -3.27 9.53 2.24
N ILE A 111 -2.75 10.31 3.20
CA ILE A 111 -2.48 9.80 4.55
C ILE A 111 -3.76 9.60 5.32
N GLN A 112 -4.74 10.49 5.17
CA GLN A 112 -6.03 10.31 5.84
C GLN A 112 -6.66 9.00 5.38
N PHE A 113 -6.66 8.69 4.07
CA PHE A 113 -7.15 7.42 3.56
C PHE A 113 -6.44 6.21 4.17
N ALA A 114 -5.12 6.25 4.31
CA ALA A 114 -4.38 5.15 4.89
C ALA A 114 -4.63 5.00 6.41
N LEU A 115 -4.69 6.11 7.15
CA LEU A 115 -4.97 6.11 8.60
C LEU A 115 -6.39 5.64 8.92
N GLU A 116 -7.40 6.08 8.16
CA GLU A 116 -8.80 5.64 8.30
C GLU A 116 -8.96 4.13 8.02
N ARG A 117 -8.02 3.54 7.28
CA ARG A 117 -7.94 2.09 7.02
C ARG A 117 -7.11 1.33 8.07
N GLY A 118 -6.61 2.03 9.09
CA GLY A 118 -5.80 1.44 10.16
C GLY A 118 -4.34 1.18 9.79
N ILE A 119 -3.84 1.79 8.71
CA ILE A 119 -2.45 1.63 8.25
C ILE A 119 -1.60 2.79 8.78
N PRO A 120 -0.62 2.56 9.67
CA PRO A 120 0.28 3.60 10.15
C PRO A 120 0.97 4.31 8.98
N SER A 121 0.75 5.63 8.86
CA SER A 121 1.20 6.40 7.69
C SER A 121 1.68 7.79 8.08
N THR A 122 2.76 8.25 7.44
CA THR A 122 3.30 9.62 7.63
C THR A 122 3.74 10.24 6.30
N LEU A 123 3.77 11.59 6.24
CA LEU A 123 4.36 12.32 5.12
C LEU A 123 5.88 12.16 5.19
N SER A 124 6.51 11.82 4.07
CA SER A 124 7.96 11.87 3.94
C SER A 124 8.36 12.42 2.58
N VAL A 125 9.37 13.29 2.57
CA VAL A 125 10.08 13.66 1.35
C VAL A 125 11.30 12.74 1.25
N THR A 126 11.08 11.54 0.73
CA THR A 126 12.18 10.61 0.49
C THR A 126 12.79 10.95 -0.87
N GLY A 127 13.94 11.65 -0.87
CA GLY A 127 14.70 11.95 -2.07
C GLY A 127 15.15 10.68 -2.79
N THR A 128 15.34 10.77 -4.11
CA THR A 128 15.65 9.66 -5.05
C THR A 128 16.97 8.91 -4.77
N GLN A 129 17.71 9.25 -3.72
CA GLN A 129 19.00 8.64 -3.42
C GLN A 129 19.12 8.36 -1.92
N ASN A 130 19.32 7.08 -1.63
CA ASN A 130 19.57 6.46 -0.32
C ASN A 130 18.32 6.28 0.57
N ASN A 131 17.78 5.07 0.53
CA ASN A 131 16.96 4.56 1.64
C ASN A 131 17.84 4.57 2.89
N VAL A 132 17.56 5.49 3.82
CA VAL A 132 18.21 5.58 5.14
C VAL A 132 17.71 4.48 6.08
N TYR A 133 16.78 3.65 5.62
CA TYR A 133 16.19 2.56 6.37
C TYR A 133 17.00 1.30 6.14
N GLU A 134 17.91 1.02 7.06
CA GLU A 134 18.54 -0.29 7.18
C GLU A 134 17.53 -1.26 7.78
N ALA A 135 17.07 -2.24 7.00
CA ALA A 135 16.31 -3.36 7.56
C ALA A 135 17.29 -4.36 8.17
N ASN A 136 17.82 -4.04 9.34
CA ASN A 136 18.71 -4.92 10.11
C ASN A 136 17.92 -5.97 10.93
N LEU A 137 16.75 -6.40 10.45
CA LEU A 137 15.85 -7.33 11.12
C LEU A 137 15.40 -8.39 10.12
N ASP A 138 15.55 -9.65 10.50
CA ASP A 138 15.25 -10.82 9.64
C ASP A 138 13.79 -10.88 9.16
N ASP A 139 12.88 -10.18 9.85
CA ASP A 139 11.44 -10.15 9.56
C ASP A 139 10.92 -8.82 8.97
N LEU A 140 11.83 -7.91 8.62
CA LEU A 140 11.53 -6.61 8.01
C LEU A 140 11.94 -6.59 6.53
N ALA A 141 11.03 -6.15 5.67
CA ALA A 141 11.33 -5.83 4.28
C ALA A 141 11.04 -4.36 3.97
N VAL A 142 11.79 -3.79 3.02
CA VAL A 142 11.51 -2.46 2.46
C VAL A 142 10.92 -2.62 1.07
N PHE A 143 9.74 -2.07 0.88
CA PHE A 143 9.07 -1.95 -0.41
C PHE A 143 9.13 -0.51 -0.88
N THR A 144 9.61 -0.28 -2.10
CA THR A 144 9.67 1.06 -2.69
C THR A 144 8.77 1.11 -3.92
N GLY A 145 7.64 1.79 -3.81
CA GLY A 145 6.69 1.99 -4.93
C GLY A 145 7.09 3.11 -5.90
N THR A 146 8.17 3.86 -5.66
CA THR A 146 8.58 4.94 -6.54
C THR A 146 9.15 4.39 -7.84
N GLY A 147 8.62 4.79 -9.01
CA GLY A 147 9.02 4.35 -10.36
C GLY A 147 10.46 4.72 -10.79
N VAL A 148 11.44 4.50 -9.93
CA VAL A 148 12.87 4.69 -10.22
C VAL A 148 13.36 3.48 -11.02
N ARG A 149 13.15 3.58 -12.34
CA ARG A 149 13.80 2.82 -13.43
C ARG A 149 13.82 1.29 -13.32
N HIS A 150 13.02 0.67 -14.18
CA HIS A 150 13.23 -0.63 -14.85
C HIS A 150 14.30 -1.56 -14.25
N SER A 151 13.91 -2.49 -13.38
CA SER A 151 14.22 -3.92 -13.47
C SER A 151 13.72 -4.66 -12.23
N HIS A 152 12.95 -5.72 -12.46
CA HIS A 152 12.80 -6.92 -11.64
C HIS A 152 13.04 -6.81 -10.11
N LEU A 153 11.95 -6.97 -9.34
CA LEU A 153 11.86 -7.21 -7.89
C LEU A 153 12.18 -5.99 -6.99
N ASP A 154 11.14 -5.24 -6.61
CA ASP A 154 11.20 -4.06 -5.73
C ASP A 154 11.23 -4.39 -4.22
N LEU A 155 11.45 -5.66 -3.87
CA LEU A 155 11.62 -6.11 -2.50
C LEU A 155 13.09 -6.40 -2.27
N LYS A 156 13.75 -5.49 -1.54
CA LYS A 156 15.09 -5.74 -1.04
C LYS A 156 14.96 -6.48 0.29
N ARG A 157 15.22 -7.78 0.26
CA ARG A 157 15.53 -8.56 1.45
C ARG A 157 16.95 -8.17 1.87
N ILE A 158 17.06 -7.43 2.96
CA ILE A 158 18.36 -7.09 3.55
C ILE A 158 18.72 -8.31 4.42
N LEU A 159 19.51 -9.22 3.83
CA LEU A 159 20.22 -10.29 4.54
C LEU A 159 21.51 -9.73 5.14
#